data_AF-A0A9D3RR51-F1
#
_entry.id   AF-A0A9D3RR51-F1
#
_cell.length_a   1.000
_cell.length_b   1.000
_cell.length_c   1.000
_cell.angle_alpha   90.00
_cell.angle_beta   90.00
_cell.angle_gamma   90.00
#
_symmetry.space_group_name_H-M   'P 1'
#
loop_
_entity.id
_entity.type
_entity.pdbx_description
1 polymer ?
#
loop_
_entity_poly.entity_id
_entity_poly.type
_entity_poly.pdbx_seq_one_letter_code
_entity_poly.pdbx_strand_id
1 'polypeptide(L)'
;MSILYAFVGVPFTMLVLTACVHRLMHLFTYWPIALCQRRAGCLPRTAASVHFLVLLVVVVLCFLVVPAILFSAIEESWSFLDAFYFCFISLCTIGLGDYVPGEQPGQKLRPLYKISVMVYLFVGLMAMFLVLRAFHKLADLQGLTAFFQLSHCDEEEEDEEPIVETGPNDQPDADRASSKPLDPSSRVSYNSINR
;
A
#
# COMPACT_ATOMS: atom_id res chain seq x y z
N MET A 1 2.55 -11.24 -30.94
CA MET A 1 2.62 -9.83 -30.52
C MET A 1 2.00 -9.60 -29.15
N SER A 2 0.80 -10.11 -28.87
CA SER A 2 0.12 -9.93 -27.58
C SER A 2 0.88 -10.49 -26.37
N ILE A 3 1.59 -11.62 -26.52
CA ILE A 3 2.40 -12.23 -25.44
C ILE A 3 3.57 -11.33 -25.05
N LEU A 4 4.29 -10.76 -26.03
CA LEU A 4 5.41 -9.84 -25.79
C LEU A 4 4.95 -8.54 -25.12
N TYR A 5 3.79 -8.01 -25.54
CA TYR A 5 3.19 -6.83 -24.93
C TYR A 5 2.78 -7.09 -23.47
N ALA A 6 2.19 -8.24 -23.18
CA ALA A 6 1.84 -8.62 -21.81
C ALA A 6 3.08 -8.76 -20.93
N PHE A 7 4.15 -9.38 -21.44
CA PHE A 7 5.39 -9.59 -20.69
C PHE A 7 6.08 -8.30 -20.27
N VAL A 8 6.01 -7.25 -21.09
CA VAL A 8 6.58 -5.93 -20.75
C VAL A 8 5.58 -5.07 -19.98
N GLY A 9 4.29 -5.19 -20.30
CA GLY A 9 3.22 -4.41 -19.70
C GLY A 9 2.90 -4.79 -18.25
N VAL A 10 2.89 -6.08 -17.92
CA VAL A 10 2.62 -6.56 -16.55
C VAL A 10 3.64 -6.03 -15.53
N PRO A 11 4.97 -6.18 -15.71
CA PRO A 11 5.93 -5.65 -14.74
C PRO A 11 5.89 -4.12 -14.67
N PHE A 12 5.67 -3.44 -15.80
CA PHE A 12 5.53 -1.98 -15.81
C PHE A 12 4.27 -1.51 -15.08
N THR A 13 3.13 -2.16 -15.31
CA THR A 13 1.87 -1.85 -14.63
C THR A 13 1.99 -2.12 -13.14
N MET A 14 2.67 -3.20 -12.71
CA MET A 14 2.99 -3.47 -11.30
C MET A 14 3.85 -2.37 -10.68
N LEU A 15 4.88 -1.87 -11.37
CA LEU A 15 5.76 -0.81 -10.84
C LEU A 15 5.00 0.52 -10.71
N VAL A 16 4.17 0.87 -11.68
CA VAL A 16 3.30 2.05 -11.63
C VAL A 16 2.23 1.89 -10.54
N LEU A 17 1.64 0.71 -10.40
CA LEU A 17 0.71 0.35 -9.32
C LEU A 17 1.34 0.68 -7.97
N THR A 18 2.54 0.15 -7.73
CA THR A 18 3.25 0.26 -6.46
C THR A 18 3.63 1.71 -6.16
N ALA A 19 4.18 2.44 -7.13
CA ALA A 19 4.55 3.85 -6.96
C ALA A 19 3.33 4.77 -6.76
N CYS A 20 2.20 4.47 -7.41
CA CYS A 20 0.95 5.18 -7.23
C CYS A 20 0.31 4.86 -5.88
N VAL A 21 0.30 3.59 -5.47
CA VAL A 21 -0.20 3.14 -4.16
C VAL A 21 0.63 3.77 -3.04
N HIS A 22 1.96 3.86 -3.18
CA HIS A 22 2.82 4.50 -2.18
C HIS A 22 2.51 6.00 -2.02
N ARG A 23 2.27 6.71 -3.13
CA ARG A 23 1.83 8.11 -3.11
C ARG A 23 0.41 8.30 -2.59
N LEU A 24 -0.51 7.42 -2.96
CA LEU A 24 -1.89 7.46 -2.50
C LEU A 24 -1.99 7.14 -1.01
N MET A 25 -1.17 6.19 -0.52
CA MET A 25 -0.99 5.87 0.89
C MET A 25 -0.50 7.10 1.68
N HIS A 26 0.41 7.90 1.12
CA HIS A 26 0.85 9.14 1.78
C HIS A 26 -0.27 10.18 1.93
N LEU A 27 -1.26 10.20 1.01
CA LEU A 27 -2.39 11.12 1.10
C LEU A 27 -3.52 10.58 1.99
N PHE A 28 -3.89 9.31 1.78
CA PHE A 28 -5.00 8.67 2.46
C PHE A 28 -4.68 8.24 3.89
N THR A 29 -3.43 7.94 4.22
CA THR A 29 -3.07 7.43 5.56
C THR A 29 -2.73 8.57 6.53
N TYR A 30 -2.09 9.67 6.08
CA TYR A 30 -1.66 10.75 6.99
C TYR A 30 -2.80 11.71 7.39
N TRP A 31 -3.75 11.97 6.49
CA TRP A 31 -4.88 12.86 6.76
C TRP A 31 -5.83 12.35 7.87
N PRO A 32 -6.27 11.08 7.89
CA PRO A 32 -7.14 10.56 8.94
C PRO A 32 -6.39 10.26 10.25
N ILE A 33 -5.09 9.92 10.22
CA ILE A 33 -4.29 9.77 11.45
C ILE A 33 -4.19 11.10 12.19
N ALA A 34 -3.98 12.22 11.47
CA ALA A 34 -3.97 13.55 12.07
C ALA A 34 -5.32 13.94 12.68
N LEU A 35 -6.43 13.54 12.06
CA LEU A 35 -7.77 13.80 12.58
C LEU A 35 -8.11 12.91 13.79
N CYS A 36 -7.67 11.65 13.75
CA CYS A 36 -7.90 10.67 14.81
C CYS A 36 -7.07 10.99 16.08
N GLN A 37 -5.80 11.41 15.91
CA GLN A 37 -4.97 11.91 17.02
C GLN A 37 -5.54 13.18 17.66
N ARG A 38 -6.14 14.08 16.87
CA ARG A 38 -6.73 15.31 17.39
C ARG A 38 -8.04 15.11 18.15
N ARG A 39 -8.76 14.01 17.90
CA ARG A 39 -10.14 13.87 18.37
C ARG A 39 -10.39 12.73 19.35
N ALA A 40 -9.59 11.66 19.36
CA ALA A 40 -10.03 10.41 19.99
C ALA A 40 -9.16 9.84 21.12
N GLY A 41 -7.84 10.07 21.19
CA GLY A 41 -7.02 9.54 22.30
C GLY A 41 -7.12 8.01 22.52
N CYS A 42 -7.57 7.25 21.52
CA CYS A 42 -7.90 5.82 21.63
C CYS A 42 -6.66 4.92 21.47
N LEU A 43 -6.77 3.67 21.94
CA LEU A 43 -5.74 2.65 21.76
C LEU A 43 -5.38 2.45 20.26
N PRO A 44 -4.09 2.17 19.96
CA PRO A 44 -3.60 2.08 18.57
C PRO A 44 -4.29 0.97 17.76
N ARG A 45 -4.71 -0.13 18.40
CA ARG A 45 -5.43 -1.24 17.76
C ARG A 45 -6.82 -0.85 17.25
N THR A 46 -7.59 -0.14 18.09
CA THR A 46 -8.91 0.37 17.71
C THR A 46 -8.81 1.48 16.68
N ALA A 47 -7.81 2.35 16.79
CA ALA A 47 -7.58 3.43 15.84
C ALA A 47 -7.27 2.89 14.43
N ALA A 48 -6.43 1.85 14.32
CA ALA A 48 -6.14 1.19 13.04
C ALA A 48 -7.37 0.51 12.42
N SER A 49 -8.19 -0.17 13.23
CA SER A 49 -9.42 -0.84 12.77
C SER A 49 -10.48 0.16 12.28
N VAL A 50 -10.67 1.25 13.02
CA VAL A 50 -11.57 2.35 12.62
C VAL A 50 -11.08 3.02 11.34
N HIS A 51 -9.78 3.26 11.22
CA HIS A 51 -9.18 3.82 10.01
C HIS A 51 -9.47 2.97 8.77
N PHE A 52 -9.24 1.66 8.85
CA PHE A 52 -9.57 0.74 7.77
C PHE A 52 -11.05 0.73 7.43
N LEU A 53 -11.94 0.68 8.43
CA LEU A 53 -13.39 0.68 8.20
C LEU A 53 -13.82 1.96 7.47
N VAL A 54 -13.30 3.12 7.90
CA VAL A 54 -13.57 4.39 7.24
C VAL A 54 -13.04 4.38 5.81
N LEU A 55 -11.80 3.91 5.59
CA LEU A 55 -11.21 3.81 4.26
C LEU A 55 -12.04 2.88 3.35
N LEU A 56 -12.44 1.71 3.84
CA LEU A 56 -13.31 0.78 3.12
C LEU A 56 -14.62 1.44 2.71
N VAL A 57 -15.31 2.10 3.64
CA VAL A 57 -16.58 2.79 3.37
C VAL A 57 -16.38 3.91 2.34
N VAL A 58 -15.35 4.72 2.48
CA VAL A 58 -15.04 5.80 1.52
C VAL A 58 -14.78 5.23 0.14
N VAL A 59 -13.97 4.18 0.03
CA VAL A 59 -13.65 3.57 -1.27
C VAL A 59 -14.89 2.95 -1.90
N VAL A 60 -15.71 2.20 -1.13
CA VAL A 60 -16.97 1.63 -1.62
C VAL A 60 -17.92 2.73 -2.12
N LEU A 61 -18.08 3.82 -1.36
CA LEU A 61 -18.96 4.92 -1.78
C LEU A 61 -18.44 5.63 -3.03
N CYS A 62 -17.15 5.98 -3.04
CA CYS A 62 -16.54 6.76 -4.13
C CYS A 62 -16.31 5.95 -5.42
N PHE A 63 -16.03 4.65 -5.33
CA PHE A 63 -15.68 3.82 -6.49
C PHE A 63 -16.74 2.79 -6.88
N LEU A 64 -17.71 2.45 -6.02
CA LEU A 64 -18.86 1.63 -6.43
C LEU A 64 -20.11 2.47 -6.59
N VAL A 65 -20.52 3.21 -5.55
CA VAL A 65 -21.83 3.87 -5.55
C VAL A 65 -21.88 5.08 -6.48
N VAL A 66 -20.92 6.00 -6.38
CA VAL A 66 -20.89 7.20 -7.25
C VAL A 66 -20.80 6.83 -8.74
N PRO A 67 -19.91 5.92 -9.17
CA PRO A 67 -19.82 5.52 -10.57
C PRO A 67 -21.06 4.72 -11.01
N ALA A 68 -21.66 3.91 -10.15
CA ALA A 68 -22.90 3.21 -10.48
C ALA A 68 -24.05 4.18 -10.79
N ILE A 69 -24.19 5.25 -10.00
CA ILE A 69 -25.17 6.31 -10.29
C ILE A 69 -24.85 6.95 -11.65
N LEU A 70 -23.58 7.31 -11.89
CA LEU A 70 -23.16 7.93 -13.14
C LEU A 70 -23.41 7.02 -14.35
N PHE A 71 -23.04 5.74 -14.27
CA PHE A 71 -23.25 4.77 -15.35
C PHE A 71 -24.73 4.50 -15.60
N SER A 72 -25.56 4.38 -14.55
CA SER A 72 -27.01 4.23 -14.72
C SER A 72 -27.69 5.47 -15.33
N ALA A 73 -27.08 6.65 -15.18
CA ALA A 73 -27.58 7.88 -15.78
C ALA A 73 -27.10 8.07 -17.24
N ILE A 74 -25.94 7.53 -17.59
CA ILE A 74 -25.36 7.62 -18.96
C ILE A 74 -25.91 6.50 -19.85
N GLU A 75 -25.99 5.28 -19.34
CA GLU A 75 -26.47 4.11 -20.06
C GLU A 75 -27.96 3.94 -19.76
N GLU A 76 -28.83 4.48 -20.62
CA GLU A 76 -30.29 4.42 -20.44
C GLU A 76 -30.86 3.00 -20.34
N SER A 77 -30.12 2.00 -20.83
CA SER A 77 -30.53 0.59 -20.77
C SER A 77 -30.11 -0.12 -19.48
N TRP A 78 -29.35 0.53 -18.60
CA TRP A 78 -28.84 -0.07 -17.36
C TRP A 78 -29.65 0.40 -16.16
N SER A 79 -30.06 -0.53 -15.30
CA SER A 79 -30.57 -0.15 -13.99
C SER A 79 -29.40 0.23 -13.05
N PHE A 80 -29.72 0.89 -11.93
CA PHE A 80 -28.71 1.16 -10.88
C PHE A 80 -28.02 -0.12 -10.40
N LEU A 81 -28.75 -1.24 -10.30
CA LEU A 81 -28.18 -2.52 -9.89
C LEU A 81 -27.23 -3.10 -10.94
N ASP A 82 -27.56 -2.97 -12.23
CA ASP A 82 -26.67 -3.43 -13.32
C ASP A 82 -25.38 -2.61 -13.36
N ALA A 83 -25.48 -1.29 -13.18
CA ALA A 83 -24.34 -0.40 -13.10
C ALA A 83 -23.47 -0.69 -11.87
N PHE A 84 -24.09 -0.91 -10.70
CA PHE A 84 -23.39 -1.30 -9.47
C PHE A 84 -22.70 -2.65 -9.63
N TYR A 85 -23.39 -3.62 -10.23
CA TYR A 85 -22.86 -4.94 -10.54
C TYR A 85 -21.64 -4.84 -11.46
N PHE A 86 -21.71 -4.07 -12.54
CA PHE A 86 -20.58 -3.78 -13.43
C PHE A 86 -19.38 -3.22 -12.65
N CYS A 87 -19.59 -2.19 -11.83
CA CYS A 87 -18.53 -1.61 -11.01
C CYS A 87 -17.90 -2.65 -10.08
N PHE A 88 -18.73 -3.47 -9.41
CA PHE A 88 -18.26 -4.50 -8.49
C PHE A 88 -17.43 -5.58 -9.20
N ILE A 89 -17.96 -6.22 -10.24
CA ILE A 89 -17.24 -7.31 -10.95
C ILE A 89 -15.96 -6.80 -11.60
N SER A 90 -15.92 -5.54 -12.03
CA SER A 90 -14.75 -4.96 -12.67
C SER A 90 -13.66 -4.61 -11.66
N LEU A 91 -14.03 -4.01 -10.52
CA LEU A 91 -13.09 -3.67 -9.45
C LEU A 91 -12.59 -4.90 -8.69
N CYS A 92 -13.41 -5.94 -8.56
CA CYS A 92 -12.98 -7.25 -8.06
C CYS A 92 -12.22 -8.07 -9.11
N THR A 93 -11.96 -7.53 -10.29
CA THR A 93 -11.23 -8.19 -11.40
C THR A 93 -11.86 -9.51 -11.87
N ILE A 94 -13.15 -9.74 -11.58
CA ILE A 94 -13.91 -10.91 -12.08
C ILE A 94 -14.13 -10.74 -13.59
N GLY A 95 -14.56 -9.55 -14.01
CA GLY A 95 -14.57 -9.15 -15.43
C GLY A 95 -15.40 -10.04 -16.36
N LEU A 96 -16.65 -10.37 -15.99
CA LEU A 96 -17.52 -11.26 -16.78
C LEU A 96 -17.80 -10.73 -18.20
N GLY A 97 -17.82 -9.41 -18.38
CA GLY A 97 -17.95 -8.77 -19.70
C GLY A 97 -19.37 -8.79 -20.29
N ASP A 98 -20.38 -9.10 -19.47
CA ASP A 98 -21.80 -9.03 -19.80
C ASP A 98 -22.32 -7.58 -19.87
N TYR A 99 -21.77 -6.70 -19.03
CA TYR A 99 -22.01 -5.27 -19.05
C TYR A 99 -20.71 -4.53 -19.39
N VAL A 100 -20.69 -3.81 -20.52
CA VAL A 100 -19.55 -2.97 -20.91
C VAL A 100 -20.05 -1.58 -21.33
N PRO A 101 -19.57 -0.51 -20.67
CA PRO A 101 -19.97 0.84 -21.01
C PRO A 101 -19.46 1.24 -22.40
N GLY A 102 -20.31 1.94 -23.15
CA GLY A 102 -19.94 2.52 -24.45
C GLY A 102 -19.93 1.53 -25.60
N GLU A 103 -20.69 0.44 -25.49
CA GLU A 103 -20.97 -0.47 -26.61
C GLU A 103 -22.21 -0.11 -27.42
N GLN A 104 -23.10 0.72 -26.87
CA GLN A 104 -24.33 1.12 -27.55
C GLN A 104 -24.07 1.96 -28.82
N PRO A 105 -24.76 1.67 -29.94
CA PRO A 105 -24.66 2.45 -31.17
C PRO A 105 -25.29 3.83 -30.99
N GLY A 106 -24.60 4.90 -31.43
CA GLY A 106 -25.13 6.28 -31.43
C GLY A 106 -24.43 7.28 -30.49
N GLN A 107 -23.51 6.83 -29.64
CA GLN A 107 -22.74 7.72 -28.75
C GLN A 107 -21.64 8.47 -29.53
N LYS A 108 -21.82 9.78 -29.77
CA LYS A 108 -20.82 10.65 -30.44
C LYS A 108 -19.46 10.69 -29.73
N LEU A 109 -19.41 10.43 -28.43
CA LEU A 109 -18.22 10.55 -27.58
C LEU A 109 -17.65 9.20 -27.10
N ARG A 110 -17.93 8.12 -27.83
CA ARG A 110 -17.49 6.75 -27.52
C ARG A 110 -15.99 6.60 -27.16
N PRO A 111 -15.02 7.18 -27.90
CA PRO A 111 -13.60 6.97 -27.58
C PRO A 111 -13.19 7.62 -26.26
N LEU A 112 -13.64 8.85 -25.97
CA LEU A 112 -13.33 9.53 -24.72
C LEU A 112 -13.96 8.82 -23.52
N TYR A 113 -15.19 8.33 -23.68
CA TYR A 113 -15.86 7.57 -22.64
C TYR A 113 -15.11 6.27 -22.32
N LYS A 114 -14.67 5.51 -23.33
CA LYS A 114 -13.85 4.30 -23.12
C LYS A 114 -12.53 4.63 -22.41
N ILE A 115 -11.86 5.71 -22.76
CA ILE A 115 -10.64 6.15 -22.06
C ILE A 115 -10.95 6.49 -20.61
N SER A 116 -12.04 7.22 -20.35
CA SER A 116 -12.48 7.55 -18.99
C SER A 116 -12.76 6.30 -18.16
N VAL A 117 -13.44 5.29 -18.74
CA VAL A 117 -13.70 4.01 -18.08
C VAL A 117 -12.40 3.27 -17.77
N MET A 118 -11.45 3.24 -18.70
CA MET A 118 -10.13 2.62 -18.47
C MET A 118 -9.38 3.28 -17.32
N VAL A 119 -9.37 4.62 -17.28
CA VAL A 119 -8.76 5.37 -16.18
C VAL A 119 -9.49 5.09 -14.87
N TYR A 120 -10.82 5.06 -14.87
CA TYR A 120 -11.62 4.71 -13.70
C TYR A 120 -11.29 3.31 -13.18
N LEU A 121 -11.25 2.30 -14.04
CA LEU A 121 -10.93 0.92 -13.66
C LEU A 121 -9.52 0.82 -13.10
N PHE A 122 -8.56 1.53 -13.71
CA PHE A 122 -7.20 1.59 -13.19
C PHE A 122 -7.17 2.21 -11.79
N VAL A 123 -7.72 3.42 -11.60
CA VAL A 123 -7.69 4.10 -10.29
C VAL A 123 -8.48 3.32 -9.22
N GLY A 124 -9.64 2.77 -9.58
CA GLY A 124 -10.46 1.97 -8.67
C GLY A 124 -9.77 0.67 -8.26
N LEU A 125 -9.05 0.01 -9.18
CA LEU A 125 -8.24 -1.16 -8.86
C LEU A 125 -7.11 -0.79 -7.88
N MET A 126 -6.48 0.39 -8.03
CA MET A 126 -5.46 0.85 -7.09
C MET A 126 -6.05 1.03 -5.69
N ALA A 127 -7.26 1.60 -5.62
CA ALA A 127 -7.97 1.81 -4.37
C ALA A 127 -8.37 0.47 -3.72
N MET A 128 -8.85 -0.51 -4.49
CA MET A 128 -9.12 -1.87 -4.00
C MET A 128 -7.84 -2.54 -3.47
N PHE A 129 -6.72 -2.43 -4.19
CA PHE A 129 -5.44 -2.98 -3.74
C PHE A 129 -4.98 -2.34 -2.41
N LEU A 130 -5.18 -1.04 -2.24
CA LEU A 130 -4.91 -0.34 -0.98
C LEU A 130 -5.77 -0.87 0.17
N VAL A 131 -7.07 -1.10 -0.08
CA VAL A 131 -7.98 -1.73 0.90
C VAL A 131 -7.46 -3.13 1.27
N LEU A 132 -7.07 -3.94 0.29
CA LEU A 132 -6.54 -5.29 0.55
C LEU A 132 -5.25 -5.25 1.39
N ARG A 133 -4.29 -4.37 1.06
CA ARG A 133 -3.07 -4.14 1.86
C ARG A 133 -3.41 -3.76 3.31
N ALA A 134 -4.36 -2.84 3.49
CA ALA A 134 -4.81 -2.42 4.81
C ALA A 134 -5.50 -3.57 5.58
N PHE A 135 -6.29 -4.40 4.89
CA PHE A 135 -6.89 -5.59 5.45
C PHE A 135 -5.84 -6.61 5.90
N HIS A 136 -4.83 -6.89 5.07
CA HIS A 136 -3.72 -7.78 5.43
C HIS A 136 -2.99 -7.30 6.69
N LYS A 137 -2.67 -6.00 6.78
CA LYS A 137 -2.05 -5.42 7.97
C LYS A 137 -2.93 -5.54 9.21
N LEU A 138 -4.25 -5.37 9.08
CA LEU A 138 -5.15 -5.60 10.20
C LEU A 138 -5.27 -7.08 10.59
N ALA A 139 -5.37 -7.97 9.62
CA ALA A 139 -5.45 -9.41 9.85
C ALA A 139 -4.20 -9.92 10.60
N ASP A 140 -3.03 -9.38 10.25
CA ASP A 140 -1.76 -9.64 10.93
C ASP A 140 -1.77 -9.11 12.38
N LEU A 141 -2.24 -7.87 12.60
CA LEU A 141 -2.35 -7.27 13.93
C LEU A 141 -3.37 -7.97 14.85
N GLN A 142 -4.40 -8.60 14.28
CA GLN A 142 -5.41 -9.37 15.00
C GLN A 142 -4.98 -10.81 15.30
N GLY A 143 -3.79 -11.23 14.83
CA GLY A 143 -3.21 -12.52 15.18
C GLY A 143 -3.85 -13.72 14.47
N LEU A 144 -4.56 -13.51 13.35
CA LEU A 144 -5.00 -14.63 12.49
C LEU A 144 -3.79 -15.41 11.95
N THR A 145 -2.62 -14.78 11.91
CA THR A 145 -1.35 -15.41 11.54
C THR A 145 -1.01 -16.58 12.50
N ALA A 146 -1.29 -16.52 13.80
CA ALA A 146 -1.03 -17.65 14.70
C ALA A 146 -1.83 -18.94 14.36
N PHE A 147 -2.92 -18.81 13.59
CA PHE A 147 -3.71 -19.94 13.08
C PHE A 147 -3.30 -20.37 11.65
N PHE A 148 -2.71 -19.45 10.86
CA PHE A 148 -2.29 -19.68 9.47
C PHE A 148 -0.77 -19.94 9.31
N GLN A 149 0.02 -19.69 10.35
CA GLN A 149 1.49 -19.79 10.41
C GLN A 149 1.97 -21.24 10.56
N LEU A 150 1.44 -22.11 9.71
CA LEU A 150 2.08 -23.37 9.34
C LEU A 150 2.37 -23.44 7.83
N SER A 151 2.09 -22.40 7.03
CA SER A 151 2.20 -22.51 5.56
C SER A 151 2.85 -21.36 4.78
N HIS A 152 3.52 -20.37 5.38
CA HIS A 152 4.31 -19.43 4.56
C HIS A 152 5.59 -19.00 5.28
N CYS A 153 6.64 -19.79 5.07
CA CYS A 153 8.00 -19.26 5.09
C CYS A 153 8.20 -18.43 3.82
N ASP A 154 8.87 -17.30 4.01
CA ASP A 154 9.63 -16.47 3.07
C ASP A 154 8.93 -16.01 1.79
N GLU A 155 8.63 -14.71 1.74
CA GLU A 155 9.08 -13.87 0.62
C GLU A 155 9.04 -12.38 0.97
N GLU A 156 10.18 -11.72 0.70
CA GLU A 156 10.44 -10.28 0.59
C GLU A 156 10.84 -9.50 1.87
N GLU A 157 12.09 -9.73 2.31
CA GLU A 157 12.99 -8.66 2.76
C GLU A 157 13.41 -7.84 1.53
N GLU A 158 13.06 -6.55 1.48
CA GLU A 158 13.88 -5.51 0.83
C GLU A 158 13.44 -4.14 1.37
N ASP A 159 14.43 -3.34 1.80
CA ASP A 159 14.44 -1.88 2.04
C ASP A 159 14.97 -1.47 3.43
N GLU A 160 16.28 -1.63 3.66
CA GLU A 160 17.06 -0.66 4.45
C GLU A 160 18.41 -0.37 3.75
N GLU A 161 18.50 0.79 3.09
CA GLU A 161 19.76 1.51 2.94
C GLU A 161 19.62 2.90 3.57
N PRO A 162 20.48 3.31 4.52
CA PRO A 162 20.58 4.70 4.93
C PRO A 162 21.77 5.38 4.24
N ILE A 163 21.47 6.35 3.37
CA ILE A 163 22.44 7.33 2.86
C ILE A 163 22.34 8.60 3.70
N VAL A 164 23.44 9.03 4.33
CA VAL A 164 23.69 10.45 4.64
C VAL A 164 25.15 10.76 4.28
N GLU A 165 25.30 11.61 3.26
CA GLU A 165 26.55 12.27 2.85
C GLU A 165 26.96 13.40 3.84
N THR A 166 28.26 13.72 3.93
CA THR A 166 28.95 14.86 3.22
C THR A 166 30.27 15.23 3.97
N GLY A 167 31.39 15.37 3.23
CA GLY A 167 32.77 15.69 3.71
C GLY A 167 33.03 17.16 4.13
N PRO A 168 34.28 17.73 4.11
CA PRO A 168 35.47 17.34 3.33
C PRO A 168 36.87 17.45 4.02
N ASN A 169 37.89 16.87 3.34
CA ASN A 169 39.31 17.25 3.23
C ASN A 169 40.23 17.46 4.47
N ASP A 170 41.31 16.66 4.56
CA ASP A 170 42.72 17.09 4.38
C ASP A 170 43.71 16.05 4.98
N GLN A 171 44.64 15.55 4.17
CA GLN A 171 45.89 14.86 4.55
C GLN A 171 47.01 15.94 4.68
N PRO A 172 48.25 15.73 5.21
CA PRO A 172 48.95 14.50 5.58
C PRO A 172 49.91 14.61 6.83
N ASP A 173 50.71 13.54 7.05
CA ASP A 173 52.06 13.50 7.68
C ASP A 173 52.30 13.35 9.21
N ALA A 174 53.08 12.29 9.50
CA ALA A 174 54.21 12.14 10.44
C ALA A 174 54.11 12.64 11.90
N ASP A 175 54.31 11.76 12.89
CA ASP A 175 55.63 11.62 13.54
C ASP A 175 55.72 10.45 14.56
N ARG A 176 56.97 10.17 14.89
CA ARG A 176 57.62 9.01 15.47
C ARG A 176 57.67 9.00 17.02
N ALA A 177 57.58 7.78 17.58
CA ALA A 177 58.21 7.28 18.82
C ALA A 177 57.90 7.91 20.20
N SER A 178 57.58 7.04 21.18
CA SER A 178 58.53 6.61 22.24
C SER A 178 57.87 6.35 23.61
N SER A 179 58.17 5.17 24.19
CA SER A 179 58.25 4.84 25.64
C SER A 179 56.94 4.84 26.46
N LYS A 180 56.61 3.90 27.36
CA LYS A 180 57.39 2.95 28.18
C LYS A 180 56.42 1.92 28.82
N PRO A 181 56.84 0.70 29.19
CA PRO A 181 56.04 -0.33 29.88
C PRO A 181 56.27 -0.34 31.41
N LEU A 182 55.41 -1.02 32.20
CA LEU A 182 55.49 -1.52 33.62
C LEU A 182 54.08 -1.40 34.27
N ASP A 183 53.51 -2.29 35.10
CA ASP A 183 53.87 -3.53 35.80
C ASP A 183 52.53 -4.22 36.26
N PRO A 184 52.43 -5.56 36.28
CA PRO A 184 51.28 -6.30 36.76
C PRO A 184 51.33 -6.62 38.27
N SER A 185 50.61 -5.88 39.13
CA SER A 185 50.15 -6.40 40.45
C SER A 185 49.25 -5.42 41.21
N SER A 186 47.98 -5.75 41.36
CA SER A 186 47.32 -5.70 42.67
C SER A 186 46.05 -6.56 42.63
N ARG A 187 46.16 -7.73 43.26
CA ARG A 187 45.01 -8.54 43.67
C ARG A 187 44.26 -7.80 44.77
N VAL A 188 42.96 -7.61 44.61
CA VAL A 188 42.00 -7.40 45.70
C VAL A 188 40.86 -8.37 45.41
N SER A 189 40.96 -9.61 45.87
CA SER A 189 40.51 -10.12 47.18
C SER A 189 38.99 -10.04 47.37
N TYR A 190 38.44 -11.24 47.51
CA TYR A 190 37.04 -11.66 47.50
C TYR A 190 36.20 -11.08 48.63
N ASN A 191 34.96 -10.74 48.28
CA ASN A 191 33.72 -10.92 49.05
C ASN A 191 32.58 -10.64 48.05
N SER A 192 31.45 -11.34 48.02
CA SER A 192 30.71 -12.01 49.07
C SER A 192 29.56 -12.80 48.44
N ILE A 193 29.35 -14.01 48.94
CA ILE A 193 28.04 -14.54 49.39
C ILE A 193 26.83 -14.16 48.53
N ASN A 194 26.36 -15.09 47.68
CA ASN A 194 24.99 -15.58 47.80
C ASN A 194 24.74 -16.84 46.97
N ARG A 195 24.29 -17.87 47.70
CA ARG A 195 23.57 -19.11 47.30
C ARG A 195 24.38 -20.31 46.80
#